data_AF-A0A7K4H8S2-F1
#
_entry.id   AF-A0A7K4H8S2-F1
#
_cell.length_a   1.000
_cell.length_b   1.000
_cell.length_c   1.000
_cell.angle_alpha   90.00
_cell.angle_beta   90.00
_cell.angle_gamma   90.00
#
_symmetry.space_group_name_H-M   'P 1'
#
loop_
_entity.id
_entity.type
_entity.pdbx_description
1 polymer ?
#
loop_
_entity_poly.entity_id
_entity_poly.type
_entity_poly.pdbx_seq_one_letter_code
_entity_poly.pdbx_strand_id
1 'polypeptide(L)'
;MRFDELNKNNYMLFAIKFYDNPQSLTEEDFNEDLKRLKYVKRLLKRYKNNGILKTHLILNHLIILFNVFGDAAVPLLFYNLEEELWPSIKSFLIFLGRMPDYPKTKITNIVEDKYCSSQLENI
;
A
#
# COMPACT_ATOMS: atom_id res chain seq x y z
N MET A 1 -16.66 4.26 -2.05
CA MET A 1 -16.24 3.63 -0.77
C MET A 1 -15.93 4.76 0.22
N ARG A 2 -16.62 4.82 1.38
CA ARG A 2 -16.23 5.76 2.44
C ARG A 2 -15.00 5.17 3.13
N PHE A 3 -13.95 5.97 3.21
CA PHE A 3 -12.63 5.60 3.75
C PHE A 3 -12.62 5.59 5.30
N ASP A 4 -13.79 5.76 5.92
CA ASP A 4 -13.97 5.80 7.37
C ASP A 4 -14.64 4.47 7.79
N GLU A 5 -14.00 3.48 8.41
CA GLU A 5 -12.63 3.31 8.88
C GLU A 5 -12.40 1.79 8.86
N LEU A 6 -11.35 1.32 8.17
CA LEU A 6 -10.86 -0.01 8.53
C LEU A 6 -10.47 0.04 10.01
N ASN A 7 -10.93 -0.93 10.77
CA ASN A 7 -10.67 -1.08 12.18
C ASN A 7 -10.41 -2.56 12.48
N LYS A 8 -10.01 -2.86 13.71
CA LYS A 8 -9.63 -4.23 14.10
C LYS A 8 -10.74 -5.26 13.85
N ASN A 9 -12.01 -4.84 13.85
CA ASN A 9 -13.17 -5.73 13.72
C ASN A 9 -13.52 -6.02 12.26
N ASN A 10 -13.29 -5.08 11.33
CA ASN A 10 -13.68 -5.24 9.92
C ASN A 10 -12.49 -5.52 8.98
N TYR A 11 -11.25 -5.27 9.42
CA TYR A 11 -10.06 -5.39 8.58
C TYR A 11 -9.91 -6.76 7.93
N MET A 12 -10.04 -7.82 8.72
CA MET A 12 -9.84 -9.18 8.21
C MET A 12 -10.94 -9.57 7.22
N LEU A 13 -12.20 -9.31 7.56
CA LEU A 13 -13.33 -9.61 6.69
C LEU A 13 -13.25 -8.82 5.38
N PHE A 14 -12.79 -7.56 5.45
CA PHE A 14 -12.53 -6.75 4.27
C PHE A 14 -11.42 -7.35 3.41
N ALA A 15 -10.28 -7.71 4.00
CA ALA A 15 -9.17 -8.33 3.27
C ALA A 15 -9.59 -9.63 2.58
N ILE A 16 -10.32 -10.51 3.28
CA ILE A 16 -10.84 -11.77 2.72
C ILE A 16 -11.80 -11.50 1.56
N LYS A 17 -12.74 -10.56 1.73
CA LYS A 17 -13.76 -10.25 0.71
C LYS A 17 -13.16 -9.80 -0.63
N PHE A 18 -12.04 -9.08 -0.57
CA PHE A 18 -11.40 -8.52 -1.76
C PHE A 18 -10.13 -9.28 -2.18
N TYR A 19 -9.83 -10.42 -1.54
CA TYR A 19 -8.73 -11.27 -1.96
C TYR A 19 -9.16 -12.11 -3.16
N ASP A 20 -8.43 -11.96 -4.26
CA ASP A 20 -8.60 -12.73 -5.49
C ASP A 20 -7.21 -13.03 -6.06
N ASN A 21 -6.72 -14.26 -5.85
CA ASN A 21 -5.47 -14.71 -6.40
C ASN A 21 -5.73 -15.76 -7.49
N PRO A 22 -5.53 -15.42 -8.78
CA PRO A 22 -5.79 -16.34 -9.90
C PRO A 22 -4.93 -17.61 -9.88
N GLN A 23 -3.80 -17.60 -9.16
CA GLN A 23 -2.84 -18.71 -9.14
C GLN A 23 -3.13 -19.73 -8.04
N SER A 24 -3.69 -19.29 -6.90
CA SER A 24 -3.99 -20.16 -5.76
C SER A 24 -4.84 -19.42 -4.72
N LEU A 25 -5.79 -20.12 -4.08
CA LEU A 25 -6.73 -19.55 -3.11
C LEU A 25 -6.64 -20.23 -1.74
N THR A 26 -5.43 -20.61 -1.30
CA THR A 26 -5.26 -21.19 0.04
C THR A 26 -5.18 -20.11 1.11
N GLU A 27 -5.49 -20.48 2.36
CA GLU A 27 -5.28 -19.62 3.52
C GLU A 27 -3.79 -19.24 3.70
N GLU A 28 -2.88 -20.14 3.34
CA GLU A 28 -1.43 -19.90 3.43
C GLU A 28 -0.99 -18.79 2.48
N ASP A 29 -1.46 -18.82 1.23
CA ASP A 29 -1.19 -17.79 0.22
C ASP A 29 -1.71 -16.42 0.66
N PHE A 30 -2.97 -16.39 1.13
CA PHE A 30 -3.58 -15.18 1.67
C PHE A 30 -2.74 -14.57 2.81
N ASN A 31 -2.32 -15.41 3.75
CA ASN A 31 -1.49 -14.97 4.87
C ASN A 31 -0.10 -14.51 4.42
N GLU A 32 0.48 -15.11 3.38
CA GLU A 32 1.74 -14.67 2.79
C GLU A 32 1.61 -13.28 2.14
N ASP A 33 0.56 -13.04 1.37
CA ASP A 33 0.31 -11.74 0.75
C ASP A 33 0.04 -10.65 1.78
N LEU A 34 -0.69 -10.96 2.86
CA LEU A 34 -0.85 -10.03 3.99
C LEU A 34 0.48 -9.67 4.66
N LYS A 35 1.47 -10.56 4.69
CA LYS A 35 2.81 -10.23 5.23
C LYS A 35 3.51 -9.17 4.38
N ARG A 36 3.15 -8.99 3.10
CA ARG A 36 3.73 -7.95 2.23
C ARG A 36 3.38 -6.55 2.71
N LEU A 37 2.19 -6.33 3.28
CA LEU A 37 1.81 -5.06 3.91
C LEU A 37 2.79 -4.69 5.04
N LYS A 38 3.12 -5.65 5.91
CA LYS A 38 4.11 -5.47 6.99
C LYS A 38 5.51 -5.23 6.43
N TYR A 39 5.87 -5.89 5.32
CA TYR A 39 7.16 -5.70 4.66
C TYR A 39 7.30 -4.29 4.08
N VAL A 40 6.30 -3.79 3.36
CA VAL A 40 6.25 -2.42 2.84
C VAL A 40 6.41 -1.41 3.99
N LYS A 41 5.64 -1.58 5.07
CA LYS A 41 5.78 -0.76 6.28
C LYS A 41 7.21 -0.71 6.80
N ARG A 42 7.87 -1.87 6.91
CA ARG A 42 9.26 -1.95 7.37
C ARG A 42 10.24 -1.24 6.44
N LEU A 43 10.07 -1.37 5.13
CA LEU A 43 10.92 -0.67 4.15
C LEU A 43 10.77 0.85 4.25
N LEU A 44 9.54 1.34 4.38
CA LEU A 44 9.27 2.77 4.54
C LEU A 44 9.81 3.31 5.87
N LYS A 45 9.66 2.57 6.98
CA LYS A 45 10.28 2.93 8.26
C LYS A 45 11.80 3.00 8.16
N ARG A 46 12.41 2.04 7.48
CA ARG A 46 13.86 2.03 7.27
C ARG A 46 14.28 3.27 6.49
N TYR A 47 13.62 3.55 5.38
CA TYR A 47 13.85 4.77 4.60
C TYR A 47 13.74 6.03 5.45
N LYS A 48 12.68 6.17 6.27
CA LYS A 48 12.53 7.31 7.18
C LYS A 48 13.69 7.44 8.17
N ASN A 49 14.19 6.32 8.68
CA ASN A 49 15.25 6.31 9.70
C ASN A 49 16.66 6.52 9.13
N ASN A 50 16.95 6.04 7.92
CA ASN A 50 18.31 6.01 7.38
C ASN A 50 18.48 6.65 6.00
N GLY A 51 17.40 7.17 5.40
CA GLY A 51 17.39 7.79 4.07
C GLY A 51 17.51 6.81 2.90
N ILE A 52 17.67 5.51 3.14
CA ILE A 52 17.88 4.52 2.08
C ILE A 52 16.54 4.01 1.57
N LEU A 53 16.13 4.49 0.41
CA LEU A 53 14.92 4.04 -0.27
C LEU A 53 15.22 2.80 -1.14
N LYS A 54 14.44 1.73 -0.93
CA LYS A 54 14.54 0.49 -1.72
C LYS A 54 13.38 0.41 -2.71
N THR A 55 13.40 1.28 -3.72
CA THR A 55 12.30 1.49 -4.68
C THR A 55 11.80 0.20 -5.32
N HIS A 56 12.65 -0.58 -6.00
CA HIS A 56 12.25 -1.84 -6.66
C HIS A 56 11.62 -2.86 -5.70
N LEU A 57 12.17 -3.00 -4.49
CA LEU A 57 11.63 -3.92 -3.49
C LEU A 57 10.22 -3.48 -3.06
N ILE A 58 10.02 -2.18 -2.81
CA ILE A 58 8.71 -1.64 -2.46
C ILE A 58 7.73 -1.84 -3.63
N LEU A 59 8.12 -1.49 -4.86
CA LEU A 59 7.30 -1.66 -6.05
C LEU A 59 6.89 -3.13 -6.25
N ASN A 60 7.82 -4.08 -6.12
CA ASN A 60 7.52 -5.49 -6.26
C ASN A 60 6.46 -5.95 -5.25
N HIS A 61 6.57 -5.54 -3.98
CA HIS A 61 5.56 -5.87 -2.99
C HIS A 61 4.21 -5.22 -3.30
N LEU A 62 4.19 -3.97 -3.76
CA LEU A 62 2.97 -3.28 -4.12
C LEU A 62 2.28 -3.90 -5.33
N ILE A 63 3.01 -4.23 -6.38
CA ILE A 63 2.46 -4.87 -7.58
C ILE A 63 1.77 -6.18 -7.21
N ILE A 64 2.40 -7.02 -6.38
CA ILE A 64 1.77 -8.28 -5.93
C ILE A 64 0.50 -7.98 -5.12
N LEU A 65 0.54 -7.02 -4.19
CA LEU A 65 -0.64 -6.61 -3.44
C LEU A 65 -1.78 -6.13 -4.36
N PHE A 66 -1.48 -5.36 -5.40
CA PHE A 66 -2.47 -4.91 -6.38
C PHE A 66 -3.00 -6.03 -7.26
N ASN A 67 -2.19 -7.05 -7.54
CA ASN A 67 -2.62 -8.20 -8.32
C ASN A 67 -3.62 -9.06 -7.55
N VAL A 68 -3.47 -9.18 -6.23
CA VAL A 68 -4.32 -10.06 -5.40
C VAL A 68 -5.44 -9.35 -4.65
N PHE A 69 -5.34 -8.04 -4.43
CA PHE A 69 -6.38 -7.25 -3.75
C PHE A 69 -7.02 -6.18 -4.64
N GLY A 70 -6.50 -5.96 -5.86
CA GLY A 70 -6.96 -4.87 -6.72
C GLY A 70 -6.93 -3.51 -6.01
N ASP A 71 -7.98 -2.71 -6.21
CA ASP A 71 -8.10 -1.38 -5.60
C ASP A 71 -8.26 -1.42 -4.07
N ALA A 72 -8.63 -2.58 -3.50
CA ALA A 72 -8.71 -2.76 -2.05
C ALA A 72 -7.32 -2.75 -1.38
N ALA A 73 -6.23 -2.89 -2.15
CA ALA A 73 -4.87 -2.73 -1.64
C ALA A 73 -4.63 -1.33 -1.05
N VAL A 74 -5.22 -0.27 -1.62
CA VAL A 74 -5.05 1.11 -1.15
C VAL A 74 -5.52 1.27 0.31
N PRO A 75 -6.79 1.01 0.66
CA PRO A 75 -7.25 1.13 2.05
C PRO A 75 -6.51 0.16 2.99
N LEU A 76 -6.15 -1.05 2.54
CA LEU A 76 -5.34 -1.99 3.34
C LEU A 76 -3.96 -1.42 3.69
N LEU A 77 -3.29 -0.75 2.74
CA LEU A 77 -2.01 -0.08 2.97
C LEU A 77 -2.17 1.05 3.99
N PHE A 78 -3.10 1.97 3.77
CA PHE A 78 -3.30 3.12 4.67
C PHE A 78 -3.69 2.71 6.08
N TYR A 79 -4.47 1.63 6.26
CA TYR A 79 -4.78 1.09 7.58
C TYR A 79 -3.57 0.50 8.31
N ASN A 80 -2.65 -0.16 7.58
CA ASN A 80 -1.48 -0.80 8.19
C ASN A 80 -0.31 0.17 8.43
N LEU A 81 -0.28 1.30 7.71
CA LEU A 81 0.77 2.30 7.78
C LEU A 81 0.45 3.40 8.80
N GLU A 82 1.49 3.88 9.48
CA GLU A 82 1.39 5.07 10.34
C GLU A 82 1.33 6.34 9.48
N GLU A 83 0.67 7.39 9.97
CA GLU A 83 0.43 8.63 9.21
C GLU A 83 1.71 9.26 8.66
N GLU A 84 2.81 9.11 9.40
CA GLU A 84 4.13 9.57 9.01
C GLU A 84 4.71 8.91 7.75
N LEU A 85 4.22 7.72 7.38
CA LEU A 85 4.64 6.97 6.19
C LEU A 85 3.73 7.24 4.99
N TRP A 86 2.60 7.95 5.20
CA TRP A 86 1.62 8.23 4.17
C TRP A 86 2.18 9.05 2.98
N PRO A 87 3.00 10.09 3.18
CA PRO A 87 3.63 10.81 2.08
C PRO A 87 4.46 9.90 1.16
N SER A 88 5.25 9.01 1.76
CA SER A 88 6.12 8.10 1.01
C SER A 88 5.29 7.10 0.21
N ILE A 89 4.34 6.39 0.84
CA ILE A 89 3.49 5.43 0.11
C ILE A 89 2.65 6.11 -0.98
N LYS A 90 2.15 7.33 -0.73
CA LYS A 90 1.38 8.08 -1.72
C LYS A 90 2.18 8.30 -3.00
N SER A 91 3.48 8.57 -2.90
CA SER A 91 4.37 8.73 -4.06
C SER A 91 4.41 7.46 -4.92
N PHE A 92 4.51 6.29 -4.30
CA PHE A 92 4.45 5.00 -5.01
C PHE A 92 3.07 4.76 -5.66
N LEU A 93 1.99 5.13 -4.97
CA LEU A 93 0.64 4.96 -5.51
C LEU A 93 0.36 5.88 -6.70
N ILE A 94 0.87 7.11 -6.67
CA ILE A 94 0.82 8.04 -7.82
C ILE A 94 1.60 7.44 -8.99
N PHE A 95 2.83 6.99 -8.77
CA PHE A 95 3.66 6.38 -9.80
C PHE A 95 3.02 5.14 -10.43
N LEU A 96 2.35 4.30 -9.63
CA LEU A 96 1.63 3.11 -10.13
C LEU A 96 0.30 3.44 -10.82
N GLY A 97 -0.15 4.69 -10.84
CA GLY A 97 -1.47 5.08 -11.35
C GLY A 97 -2.62 4.51 -10.52
N ARG A 98 -2.40 4.26 -9.22
CA ARG A 98 -3.36 3.64 -8.29
C ARG A 98 -3.99 4.63 -7.31
N MET A 99 -3.79 5.92 -7.53
CA MET A 99 -4.45 6.97 -6.76
C MET A 99 -5.82 7.27 -7.35
N PRO A 100 -6.92 7.17 -6.58
CA PRO A 100 -8.24 7.53 -7.07
C PRO A 100 -8.37 9.05 -7.19
N ASP A 101 -8.78 9.53 -8.36
CA ASP A 101 -9.10 10.95 -8.60
C ASP A 101 -10.36 11.39 -7.81
N TYR A 102 -11.26 10.44 -7.54
CA TYR A 102 -12.51 10.67 -6.82
C TYR A 102 -12.97 9.42 -6.05
N PRO A 103 -13.65 9.57 -4.88
CA PRO A 103 -13.89 10.81 -4.14
C PRO A 103 -12.63 11.34 -3.46
N LYS A 104 -12.49 12.67 -3.38
CA LYS A 104 -11.41 13.31 -2.62
C LYS A 104 -11.55 12.91 -1.15
N THR A 105 -10.50 12.31 -0.61
CA THR A 105 -10.43 11.87 0.79
C THR A 105 -9.25 12.51 1.49
N LYS A 106 -9.08 12.24 2.79
CA LYS A 106 -7.90 12.69 3.55
C LYS A 106 -6.60 12.34 2.82
N ILE A 107 -6.55 11.18 2.17
CA ILE A 107 -5.40 10.68 1.40
C ILE A 107 -5.07 11.60 0.20
N THR A 108 -6.09 12.11 -0.48
CA THR A 108 -5.93 13.00 -1.63
C THR A 108 -5.22 14.30 -1.24
N ASN A 109 -5.40 14.78 0.00
CA ASN A 109 -4.80 16.03 0.48
C ASN A 109 -3.39 15.87 1.07
N ILE A 110 -2.92 14.64 1.29
CA ILE A 110 -1.57 14.37 1.82
C ILE A 110 -0.54 14.85 0.80
N VAL A 111 0.46 15.61 1.20
CA VAL A 111 1.55 15.98 0.29
C VAL A 111 2.43 14.75 0.06
N GLU A 112 2.69 14.40 -1.20
CA GLU A 112 3.59 13.32 -1.56
C GLU A 112 5.05 13.62 -1.20
N ASP A 113 5.83 12.56 -1.00
CA ASP A 113 7.26 12.64 -0.77
C ASP A 113 7.98 12.87 -2.12
N LYS A 114 8.47 14.09 -2.31
CA LYS A 114 9.19 14.50 -3.53
C LYS A 114 10.46 13.69 -3.76
N TYR A 115 11.16 13.27 -2.70
CA TYR A 115 12.33 12.43 -2.85
C TYR A 115 11.93 11.06 -3.40
N CYS A 116 10.91 10.42 -2.82
CA CYS A 116 10.38 9.17 -3.35
C CYS A 116 9.95 9.31 -4.82
N SER A 117 9.24 10.38 -5.16
CA SER A 117 8.77 10.65 -6.53
C SER A 117 9.94 10.77 -7.52
N SER A 118 10.95 11.58 -7.20
CA SER A 118 12.16 11.69 -8.02
C SER A 118 12.92 10.37 -8.17
N GLN A 119 13.02 9.57 -7.11
CA GLN A 119 13.67 8.26 -7.21
C GLN A 119 12.89 7.29 -8.09
N LEU A 120 11.56 7.39 -8.12
CA LEU A 120 10.70 6.55 -8.95
C LEU A 120 10.74 6.94 -10.44
N GLU A 121 10.85 8.23 -10.75
CA GLU A 121 10.99 8.72 -12.14
C GLU A 121 12.32 8.33 -12.79
N ASN A 122 13.33 7.97 -11.99
CA ASN A 122 14.66 7.58 -12.46
C ASN A 122 14.84 6.05 -12.63
N ILE A 123 13.76 5.27 -12.55
CA ILE A 123 13.75 3.80 -12.72
C ILE A 123 13.34 3.45 -14.13
#